data_AF-A0A1I3ZU02-F1
#
_entry.id   AF-A0A1I3ZU02-F1
#
_cell.length_a   1.000
_cell.length_b   1.000
_cell.length_c   1.000
_cell.angle_alpha   90.00
_cell.angle_beta   90.00
_cell.angle_gamma   90.00
#
_symmetry.space_group_name_H-M   'P 1'
#
loop_
_entity.id
_entity.type
_entity.pdbx_description
1 polymer ?
#
loop_
_entity_poly.entity_id
_entity_poly.type
_entity_poly.pdbx_seq_one_letter_code
_entity_poly.pdbx_strand_id
1 'polypeptide(L)'
;MYVGQTHRDILLEQLLPTLLCIKGASILDDSLSVWLNQNGHVLKKPYRNDFNGRICYIGDSVLYENFDELHAIRKERNAYADDPGVKSSWDELEVDIKSIEACLVAFGLVVKTKNLEYFAERSAVQESDDSKIAFTRRFSYGVKEDGKLALEIAWNQNTLNE
;
A
#
# COMPACT_ATOMS: atom_id res chain seq x y z
N MET A 1 -16.48 28.39 5.40
CA MET A 1 -15.50 27.29 5.27
C MET A 1 -15.79 26.32 6.41
N TYR A 2 -16.66 25.34 6.16
CA TYR A 2 -16.99 24.31 7.14
C TYR A 2 -15.85 23.29 7.13
N VAL A 3 -14.96 23.37 8.11
CA VAL A 3 -14.08 22.24 8.42
C VAL A 3 -14.98 21.21 9.08
N GLY A 4 -15.46 20.25 8.30
CA GLY A 4 -16.24 19.14 8.82
C GLY A 4 -15.39 18.38 9.82
N GLN A 5 -15.63 18.59 11.11
CA GLN A 5 -15.23 17.63 12.14
C GLN A 5 -16.05 16.38 11.89
N THR A 6 -15.52 15.46 11.07
CA THR A 6 -15.97 14.09 11.06
C THR A 6 -15.70 13.55 12.46
N HIS A 7 -16.77 13.38 13.24
CA HIS A 7 -16.70 12.74 14.54
C HIS A 7 -16.24 11.29 14.25
N ARG A 8 -14.95 10.99 14.50
CA ARG A 8 -14.43 9.63 14.33
C ARG A 8 -15.20 8.72 15.29
N ASP A 9 -15.83 7.70 14.74
CA ASP A 9 -16.53 6.71 15.55
C ASP A 9 -15.50 5.91 16.35
N ILE A 10 -15.48 6.13 17.66
CA ILE A 10 -14.49 5.54 18.58
C ILE A 10 -14.58 4.01 18.57
N LEU A 11 -15.77 3.44 18.37
CA LEU A 11 -15.93 1.99 18.27
C LEU A 11 -15.32 1.47 16.98
N LEU A 12 -15.54 2.19 15.87
CA LEU A 12 -14.94 1.84 14.58
C LEU A 12 -13.42 1.94 14.66
N GLU A 13 -12.86 3.03 15.19
CA GLU A 13 -11.41 3.21 15.33
C GLU A 13 -10.75 2.12 16.19
N GLN A 14 -11.48 1.58 17.17
CA GLN A 14 -10.96 0.52 18.04
C GLN A 14 -11.11 -0.90 17.47
N LEU A 15 -12.07 -1.14 16.57
CA LEU A 15 -12.38 -2.48 16.06
C LEU A 15 -11.89 -2.69 14.64
N LEU A 16 -11.87 -1.63 13.84
CA LEU A 16 -11.56 -1.69 12.42
C LEU A 16 -10.19 -2.27 12.12
N PRO A 17 -9.09 -1.91 12.83
CA PRO A 17 -7.80 -2.50 12.53
C PRO A 17 -7.81 -4.02 12.71
N THR A 18 -8.40 -4.52 13.80
CA THR A 18 -8.55 -5.96 14.06
C THR A 18 -9.35 -6.66 12.96
N LEU A 19 -10.48 -6.09 12.54
CA LEU A 19 -11.30 -6.64 11.46
C LEU A 19 -10.55 -6.69 10.13
N LEU A 20 -9.75 -5.66 9.85
CA LEU A 20 -8.91 -5.59 8.66
C LEU A 20 -7.76 -6.60 8.71
N CYS A 21 -7.11 -6.81 9.86
CA CYS A 21 -6.10 -7.87 10.02
C CYS A 21 -6.69 -9.26 9.74
N ILE A 22 -7.85 -9.58 10.32
CA ILE A 22 -8.55 -10.85 10.06
C ILE A 22 -8.85 -11.01 8.56
N LYS A 23 -9.32 -9.93 7.92
CA LYS A 23 -9.63 -9.96 6.48
C LYS A 23 -8.38 -10.09 5.63
N GLY A 24 -7.32 -9.37 5.95
CA GLY A 24 -6.02 -9.43 5.27
C GLY A 24 -5.42 -10.84 5.34
N ALA A 25 -5.39 -11.44 6.52
CA ALA A 25 -4.93 -12.83 6.70
C ALA A 25 -5.78 -13.84 5.90
N SER A 26 -7.09 -13.62 5.77
CA SER A 26 -7.95 -14.48 4.92
C SER A 26 -7.63 -14.32 3.44
N ILE A 27 -7.41 -13.09 2.97
CA ILE A 27 -6.99 -12.82 1.58
C ILE A 27 -5.65 -13.48 1.30
N LEU A 28 -4.69 -13.38 2.22
CA LEU A 28 -3.40 -14.06 2.11
C LEU A 28 -3.60 -15.57 1.98
N ASP A 29 -4.38 -16.20 2.87
CA ASP A 29 -4.61 -17.64 2.83
C ASP A 29 -5.21 -18.12 1.49
N ASP A 30 -6.25 -17.44 1.02
CA ASP A 30 -6.88 -17.73 -0.26
C ASP A 30 -5.89 -17.56 -1.43
N SER A 31 -5.08 -16.50 -1.38
CA SER A 31 -4.08 -16.19 -2.40
C SER A 31 -2.98 -17.25 -2.47
N LEU A 32 -2.48 -17.71 -1.32
CA LEU A 32 -1.51 -18.81 -1.25
C LEU A 32 -2.09 -20.10 -1.81
N SER A 33 -3.34 -20.41 -1.48
CA SER A 33 -4.05 -21.57 -2.03
C SER A 33 -4.13 -21.49 -3.56
N VAL A 34 -4.52 -20.34 -4.11
CA VAL A 34 -4.59 -20.12 -5.57
C VAL A 34 -3.21 -20.30 -6.21
N TRP A 35 -2.18 -19.65 -5.66
CA TRP A 35 -0.84 -19.68 -6.23
C TRP A 35 -0.23 -21.09 -6.23
N LEU A 36 -0.35 -21.82 -5.12
CA LEU A 36 0.14 -23.20 -5.02
C LEU A 36 -0.53 -24.09 -6.08
N ASN A 37 -1.85 -23.97 -6.25
CA ASN A 37 -2.59 -24.73 -7.25
C ASN A 37 -2.16 -24.37 -8.68
N GLN A 38 -2.00 -23.08 -8.98
CA GLN A 38 -1.59 -22.60 -10.31
C GLN A 38 -0.18 -23.05 -10.69
N ASN A 39 0.71 -23.19 -9.71
CA ASN A 39 2.10 -23.60 -9.91
C ASN A 39 2.32 -25.12 -9.70
N GLY A 40 1.25 -25.91 -9.58
CA GLY A 40 1.33 -27.37 -9.49
C GLY A 40 1.87 -27.91 -8.17
N HIS A 41 1.90 -27.09 -7.12
CA HIS A 41 2.26 -27.54 -5.78
C HIS A 41 1.11 -28.32 -5.13
N VAL A 42 1.44 -29.50 -4.61
CA VAL A 42 0.48 -30.36 -3.91
C VAL A 42 0.94 -30.57 -2.49
N LEU A 43 0.14 -30.11 -1.52
CA LEU A 43 0.40 -30.34 -0.11
C LEU A 43 0.18 -31.82 0.21
N LYS A 44 1.28 -32.51 0.51
CA LYS A 44 1.29 -33.89 1.03
C LYS A 44 1.59 -33.87 2.52
N LYS A 45 1.31 -34.97 3.22
CA LYS A 45 1.75 -35.14 4.61
C LYS A 45 3.26 -34.83 4.70
N PRO A 46 3.69 -34.05 5.71
CA PRO A 46 2.96 -33.67 6.92
C PRO A 46 2.04 -32.44 6.80
N TYR A 47 2.03 -31.73 5.67
CA TYR A 47 1.27 -30.48 5.51
C TYR A 47 -0.24 -30.73 5.39
N ARG A 48 -1.02 -29.97 6.17
CA ARG A 48 -2.49 -29.94 6.08
C ARG A 48 -2.92 -28.91 5.04
N ASN A 49 -4.08 -29.11 4.41
CA ASN A 49 -4.65 -28.15 3.47
C ASN A 49 -5.35 -26.98 4.20
N ASP A 50 -4.64 -26.33 5.09
CA ASP A 50 -5.08 -25.16 5.85
C ASP A 50 -4.00 -24.06 5.79
N PHE A 51 -4.32 -22.88 6.33
CA PHE A 51 -3.41 -21.73 6.29
C PHE A 51 -2.04 -22.03 6.89
N ASN A 52 -2.01 -22.77 8.01
CA ASN A 52 -0.77 -23.14 8.65
C ASN A 52 0.06 -24.08 7.77
N GLY A 53 -0.56 -25.13 7.23
CA GLY A 53 0.12 -26.09 6.37
C GLY A 53 0.65 -25.47 5.08
N ARG A 54 -0.07 -24.49 4.51
CA ARG A 54 0.41 -23.70 3.35
C ARG A 54 1.66 -22.88 3.69
N ILE A 55 1.66 -22.15 4.80
CA ILE A 55 2.83 -21.37 5.23
C ILE A 55 4.03 -22.29 5.53
N CYS A 56 3.83 -23.38 6.28
CA CYS A 56 4.90 -24.33 6.57
C CYS A 56 5.49 -24.94 5.29
N TYR A 57 4.64 -25.32 4.34
CA TYR A 57 5.11 -25.85 3.06
C TYR A 57 5.95 -24.83 2.28
N ILE A 58 5.50 -23.57 2.25
CA ILE A 58 6.23 -22.46 1.60
C ILE A 58 7.61 -22.26 2.22
N GLY A 59 7.70 -22.26 3.56
CA GLY A 59 8.95 -22.11 4.30
C GLY A 59 9.91 -23.28 4.07
N ASP A 60 9.43 -24.52 4.28
CA ASP A 60 10.24 -25.73 4.12
C ASP A 60 10.70 -25.95 2.67
N SER A 61 9.90 -25.51 1.71
CA SER A 61 10.23 -25.58 0.27
C SER A 61 11.05 -24.37 -0.21
N VAL A 62 11.37 -23.42 0.69
CA VAL A 62 12.15 -22.20 0.40
C VAL A 62 11.54 -21.39 -0.76
N LEU A 63 10.20 -21.32 -0.82
CA LEU A 63 9.46 -20.60 -1.87
C LEU A 63 9.30 -19.11 -1.55
N TYR A 64 9.44 -18.74 -0.28
CA TYR A 64 9.40 -17.35 0.18
C TYR A 64 10.24 -17.20 1.45
N GLU A 65 11.16 -16.23 1.44
CA GLU A 65 12.16 -16.05 2.50
C GLU A 65 11.52 -15.57 3.82
N ASN A 66 10.51 -14.69 3.75
CA ASN A 66 9.89 -14.08 4.93
C ASN A 66 8.66 -14.87 5.41
N PHE A 67 8.67 -16.19 5.33
CA PHE A 67 7.52 -17.01 5.73
C PHE A 67 7.20 -16.92 7.24
N ASP A 68 8.19 -16.57 8.07
CA ASP A 68 8.01 -16.35 9.51
C ASP A 68 7.06 -15.19 9.81
N GLU A 69 7.07 -14.12 8.99
CA GLU A 69 6.14 -12.99 9.09
C GLU A 69 4.71 -13.46 8.80
N LEU A 70 4.52 -14.35 7.82
CA LEU A 70 3.21 -14.93 7.52
C LEU A 70 2.71 -15.80 8.68
N HIS A 71 3.62 -16.48 9.39
CA HIS A 71 3.30 -17.22 10.60
C HIS A 71 2.88 -16.31 11.76
N ALA A 72 3.48 -15.12 11.91
CA ALA A 72 3.07 -14.13 12.89
C ALA A 72 1.63 -13.66 12.62
N ILE A 73 1.35 -13.23 11.39
CA ILE A 73 0.01 -12.78 10.95
C ILE A 73 -1.05 -13.86 11.18
N ARG A 74 -0.71 -15.13 10.88
CA ARG A 74 -1.63 -16.26 11.16
C ARG A 74 -1.93 -16.38 12.65
N LYS A 75 -0.92 -16.26 13.51
CA LYS A 75 -1.10 -16.38 14.97
C LYS A 75 -1.94 -15.23 15.52
N GLU A 76 -1.68 -14.01 15.07
CA GLU A 76 -2.44 -12.82 15.45
C GLU A 76 -3.90 -12.92 15.01
N ARG A 77 -4.16 -13.32 13.76
CA ARG A 77 -5.53 -13.60 13.29
C ARG A 77 -6.25 -14.60 14.18
N ASN A 78 -5.58 -15.67 14.58
CA ASN A 78 -6.20 -16.67 15.45
C ASN A 78 -6.47 -16.09 16.84
N ALA A 79 -5.55 -15.30 17.40
CA ALA A 79 -5.76 -14.61 18.68
C ALA A 79 -6.98 -13.68 18.63
N TYR A 80 -7.14 -12.89 17.56
CA TYR A 80 -8.30 -12.01 17.37
C TYR A 80 -9.61 -12.77 17.21
N ALA A 81 -9.57 -13.98 16.64
CA ALA A 81 -10.76 -14.82 16.47
C ALA A 81 -11.16 -15.52 17.78
N ASP A 82 -10.19 -15.86 18.62
CA ASP A 82 -10.40 -16.63 19.86
C ASP A 82 -10.71 -15.75 21.07
N ASP A 83 -10.17 -14.53 21.16
CA ASP A 83 -10.35 -13.61 22.29
C ASP A 83 -10.81 -12.20 21.84
N PRO A 84 -12.07 -11.81 22.12
CA PRO A 84 -12.59 -10.47 21.82
C PRO A 84 -11.86 -9.30 22.53
N GLY A 85 -11.07 -9.59 23.57
CA GLY A 85 -10.24 -8.63 24.27
C GLY A 85 -8.94 -8.27 23.53
N VAL A 86 -8.49 -9.12 22.61
CA VAL A 86 -7.29 -8.89 21.80
C VAL A 86 -7.65 -8.02 20.60
N LYS A 87 -6.90 -6.93 20.39
CA LYS A 87 -7.14 -5.97 19.31
C LYS A 87 -5.84 -5.62 18.62
N SER A 88 -5.94 -5.26 17.33
CA SER A 88 -4.87 -4.65 16.57
C SER A 88 -4.96 -3.13 16.67
N SER A 89 -3.80 -2.48 16.66
CA SER A 89 -3.65 -1.07 16.35
C SER A 89 -3.55 -0.84 14.83
N TRP A 90 -3.65 0.42 14.41
CA TRP A 90 -3.41 0.82 13.02
C TRP A 90 -1.96 0.59 12.57
N ASP A 91 -0.99 0.78 13.48
CA ASP A 91 0.43 0.59 13.18
C ASP A 91 0.77 -0.89 12.96
N GLU A 92 0.22 -1.78 13.79
CA GLU A 92 0.34 -3.24 13.63
C GLU A 92 -0.30 -3.70 12.31
N LEU A 93 -1.51 -3.21 12.01
CA LEU A 93 -2.15 -3.47 10.72
C LEU A 93 -1.27 -3.02 9.54
N GLU A 94 -0.63 -1.85 9.62
CA GLU A 94 0.22 -1.35 8.54
C GLU A 94 1.41 -2.29 8.28
N VAL A 95 2.03 -2.81 9.34
CA VAL A 95 3.12 -3.80 9.25
C VAL A 95 2.64 -5.10 8.62
N ASP A 96 1.47 -5.62 9.05
CA ASP A 96 0.87 -6.82 8.49
C ASP A 96 0.57 -6.66 7.00
N ILE A 97 -0.08 -5.56 6.63
CA ILE A 97 -0.45 -5.29 5.24
C ILE A 97 0.78 -5.19 4.35
N LYS A 98 1.87 -4.57 4.81
CA LYS A 98 3.14 -4.53 4.07
C LYS A 98 3.72 -5.93 3.83
N SER A 99 3.66 -6.80 4.85
CA SER A 99 4.15 -8.17 4.77
C SER A 99 3.29 -9.03 3.82
N ILE A 100 1.96 -8.85 3.87
CA ILE A 100 1.02 -9.48 2.95
C ILE A 100 1.26 -9.00 1.51
N GLU A 101 1.33 -7.68 1.28
CA GLU A 101 1.60 -7.12 -0.05
C GLU A 101 2.92 -7.64 -0.61
N ALA A 102 4.00 -7.63 0.19
CA ALA A 102 5.30 -8.15 -0.22
C ALA A 102 5.22 -9.61 -0.67
N CYS A 103 4.49 -10.46 0.07
CA CYS A 103 4.27 -11.85 -0.29
C CYS A 103 3.48 -11.99 -1.60
N LEU A 104 2.39 -11.25 -1.76
CA LEU A 104 1.55 -11.32 -2.96
C LEU A 104 2.30 -10.81 -4.20
N VAL A 105 3.15 -9.79 -4.05
CA VAL A 105 4.02 -9.28 -5.12
C VAL A 105 5.10 -10.30 -5.47
N ALA A 106 5.75 -10.92 -4.48
CA ALA A 106 6.78 -11.93 -4.70
C ALA A 106 6.24 -13.14 -5.48
N PHE A 107 4.99 -13.52 -5.24
CA PHE A 107 4.30 -14.58 -5.96
C PHE A 107 3.65 -14.13 -7.28
N GLY A 108 3.75 -12.86 -7.65
CA GLY A 108 3.19 -12.31 -8.89
C GLY A 108 1.66 -12.30 -8.93
N LEU A 109 1.01 -12.37 -7.76
CA LEU A 109 -0.46 -12.37 -7.63
C LEU A 109 -1.03 -10.96 -7.71
N VAL A 110 -0.25 -9.96 -7.32
CA VAL A 110 -0.59 -8.54 -7.42
C VAL A 110 0.59 -7.76 -7.99
N VAL A 111 0.29 -6.60 -8.56
CA VAL A 111 1.29 -5.61 -8.96
C VAL A 111 1.32 -4.52 -7.89
N LYS A 112 2.51 -4.08 -7.50
CA LYS A 112 2.66 -2.97 -6.56
C LYS A 112 1.92 -1.73 -7.08
N THR A 113 1.13 -1.12 -6.23
CA THR A 113 0.48 0.16 -6.57
C THR A 113 1.57 1.23 -6.63
N LYS A 114 1.64 1.93 -7.76
CA LYS A 114 2.60 3.02 -7.97
C LYS A 114 2.28 4.18 -7.04
N ASN A 115 3.31 4.80 -6.45
CA ASN A 115 3.11 5.99 -5.62
C ASN A 115 2.88 7.20 -6.52
N LEU A 116 1.74 7.88 -6.35
CA LEU A 116 1.38 9.07 -7.12
C LEU A 116 1.52 10.32 -6.26
N GLU A 117 2.42 11.20 -6.65
CA GLU A 117 2.67 12.49 -6.00
C GLU A 117 2.23 13.63 -6.91
N TYR A 118 1.25 14.42 -6.47
CA TYR A 118 0.78 15.59 -7.22
C TYR A 118 1.61 16.82 -6.82
N PHE A 119 2.02 17.61 -7.81
CA PHE A 119 2.77 18.84 -7.57
C PHE A 119 2.18 20.02 -8.33
N ALA A 120 2.40 21.21 -7.80
CA ALA A 120 2.17 22.48 -8.45
C ALA A 120 3.27 23.45 -8.01
N GLU A 121 4.05 23.93 -8.97
CA GLU A 121 5.24 24.73 -8.77
C GLU A 121 5.17 26.03 -9.60
N ARG A 122 5.89 27.04 -9.12
CA ARG A 122 6.06 28.32 -9.80
C ARG A 122 7.53 28.71 -9.72
N SER A 123 8.11 29.10 -10.86
CA SER A 123 9.49 29.59 -10.91
C SER A 123 9.64 30.93 -10.20
N ALA A 124 10.89 31.30 -9.92
CA ALA A 124 11.24 32.69 -9.67
C ALA A 124 10.85 33.58 -10.87
N VAL A 125 10.68 34.87 -10.60
CA VAL A 125 10.54 35.91 -11.64
C VAL A 125 11.82 35.92 -12.49
N GLN A 126 11.66 35.95 -13.80
CA GLN A 126 12.75 36.18 -14.75
C GLN A 126 12.51 37.49 -15.48
N GLU A 127 13.54 38.32 -15.57
CA GLU A 127 13.50 39.52 -16.42
C GLU A 127 13.39 39.10 -17.89
N SER A 128 12.74 39.95 -18.69
CA SER A 128 12.54 39.70 -20.12
C SER A 128 13.38 40.69 -20.94
N ASP A 129 13.99 40.20 -22.02
CA ASP A 129 14.66 41.05 -23.00
C ASP A 129 13.65 41.80 -23.91
N ASP A 130 12.36 41.46 -23.84
CA ASP A 130 11.30 42.16 -24.56
C ASP A 130 10.84 43.41 -23.78
N SER A 131 11.05 44.57 -24.38
CA SER A 131 10.62 45.89 -23.88
C SER A 131 9.14 46.01 -23.49
N LYS A 132 8.26 45.11 -23.95
CA LYS A 132 6.83 45.09 -23.60
C LYS A 132 6.51 44.19 -22.41
N ILE A 133 7.43 43.33 -21.99
CA ILE A 133 7.25 42.34 -20.92
C ILE A 133 8.04 42.80 -19.70
N ALA A 134 7.34 43.08 -18.60
CA ALA A 134 7.94 43.43 -17.31
C ALA A 134 8.73 42.26 -16.73
N PHE A 135 8.13 41.06 -16.78
CA PHE A 135 8.76 39.82 -16.36
C PHE A 135 8.00 38.59 -16.86
N THR A 136 8.69 37.45 -16.83
CA THR A 136 8.13 36.14 -17.12
C THR A 136 8.19 35.24 -15.88
N ARG A 137 7.18 34.39 -15.70
CA ARG A 137 7.17 33.29 -14.73
C ARG A 137 6.72 32.00 -15.39
N ARG A 138 7.41 30.90 -15.08
CA ARG A 138 6.96 29.56 -15.43
C ARG A 138 6.08 29.01 -14.30
N PHE A 139 4.96 28.43 -14.69
CA PHE A 139 4.14 27.60 -13.82
C PHE A 139 4.19 26.17 -14.34
N SER A 140 4.16 25.20 -13.44
CA SER A 140 4.07 23.79 -13.78
C SER A 140 3.24 23.05 -12.75
N TYR A 141 2.37 22.16 -13.19
CA TYR A 141 1.72 21.18 -12.31
C TYR A 141 1.68 19.82 -12.98
N GLY A 142 1.51 18.77 -12.19
CA GLY A 142 1.54 17.44 -12.73
C GLY A 142 1.52 16.36 -11.67
N VAL A 143 1.89 15.16 -12.11
CA VAL A 143 2.00 13.99 -11.24
C VAL A 143 3.37 13.34 -11.43
N LYS A 144 3.96 12.90 -10.32
CA LYS A 144 5.12 12.03 -10.29
C LYS A 144 4.65 10.63 -9.92
N GLU A 145 5.17 9.64 -10.62
CA GLU A 145 4.99 8.23 -10.36
C GLU A 145 6.30 7.68 -9.80
N ASP A 146 6.30 7.20 -8.56
CA ASP A 146 7.49 6.71 -7.85
C ASP A 146 8.65 7.73 -7.88
N GLY A 147 8.33 9.00 -7.62
CA GLY A 147 9.27 10.13 -7.63
C GLY A 147 9.71 10.59 -9.03
N LYS A 148 9.32 9.91 -10.11
CA LYS A 148 9.65 10.27 -11.49
C LYS A 148 8.50 11.04 -12.13
N LEU A 149 8.81 12.07 -12.91
CA LEU A 149 7.79 12.87 -13.59
C LEU A 149 7.02 12.00 -14.61
N ALA A 150 5.72 11.81 -14.38
CA ALA A 150 4.86 11.02 -15.26
C ALA A 150 4.03 11.90 -16.19
N LEU A 151 3.56 13.05 -15.68
CA LEU A 151 2.82 14.05 -16.44
C LEU A 151 3.20 15.45 -15.94
N GLU A 152 3.42 16.39 -16.86
CA GLU A 152 3.61 17.81 -16.55
C GLU A 152 2.82 18.66 -17.54
N ILE A 153 2.12 19.66 -17.01
CA ILE A 153 1.58 20.79 -17.76
C ILE A 153 2.34 22.02 -17.29
N ALA A 154 3.06 22.67 -18.20
CA ALA A 154 3.83 23.86 -17.91
C ALA A 154 3.52 24.98 -18.91
N TRP A 155 3.46 26.22 -18.41
CA TRP A 155 3.31 27.41 -19.24
C TRP A 155 4.08 28.58 -18.67
N ASN A 156 4.42 29.53 -19.56
CA ASN A 156 4.98 30.81 -19.19
C ASN A 156 3.87 31.86 -19.14
N GLN A 157 3.83 32.61 -18.04
CA GLN A 157 3.02 33.80 -17.91
C GLN A 157 3.93 35.01 -18.08
N ASN A 158 3.63 35.83 -19.09
CA ASN A 158 4.28 37.12 -19.30
C ASN A 158 3.41 38.22 -18.70
N THR A 159 4.00 39.06 -17.87
CA THR A 159 3.36 40.28 -17.36
C THR A 159 3.83 41.46 -18.20
N LEU A 160 2.91 42.26 -18.71
CA LEU A 160 3.22 43.41 -19.58
C LEU A 160 3.66 44.62 -18.75
N ASN A 161 4.47 45.50 -19.34
CA ASN A 161 4.73 46.83 -18.79
C ASN A 161 3.45 47.69 -18.90
N GLU A 162 3.08 48.38 -17.81
CA GLU A 162 1.98 49.37 -17.80
C GLU A 162 2.36 50.66 -18.55
#